data_AF-A0A7V3AH33-F1
#
_entry.id   AF-A0A7V3AH33-F1
#
_cell.length_a   1.000
_cell.length_b   1.000
_cell.length_c   1.000
_cell.angle_alpha   90.00
_cell.angle_beta   90.00
_cell.angle_gamma   90.00
#
_symmetry.space_group_name_H-M   'P 1'
#
loop_
_entity.id
_entity.type
_entity.pdbx_description
1 polymer ?
#
loop_
_entity_poly.entity_id
_entity_poly.type
_entity_poly.pdbx_seq_one_letter_code
_entity_poly.pdbx_strand_id
1 'polypeptide(L)'
;MEEFGNPAQVVSVRMNGAPGTTPHPKRIAVQLLGGPAPSTAMGIEGRWRLSDADDAETILVIFNATAAALQGSLAYRLSSEYLWYESPAFVLKPGWNVIRIRQGASDFKTQSSNWQHIAALWKPEDCRGISILIHNRRRTGRLFIDRIAVAERPLRPGPHAP
;
A
#
# COMPACT_ATOMS: atom_id res chain seq x y z
N MET A 1 -5.47 16.03 18.08
CA MET A 1 -5.31 14.88 17.18
C MET A 1 -4.08 15.19 16.34
N GLU A 2 -2.92 14.64 16.70
CA GLU A 2 -1.68 14.88 15.95
C GLU A 2 -1.82 14.24 14.57
N GLU A 3 -1.71 15.04 13.51
CA GLU A 3 -1.62 14.54 12.14
C GLU A 3 -0.33 13.71 12.01
N PHE A 4 -0.49 12.39 12.02
CA PHE A 4 0.61 11.47 11.73
C PHE A 4 0.90 11.50 10.23
N GLY A 5 1.80 12.40 9.82
CA GLY A 5 2.42 12.38 8.50
C GLY A 5 2.38 13.71 7.75
N ASN A 6 3.15 13.78 6.66
CA ASN A 6 3.15 14.92 5.76
C ASN A 6 1.81 15.01 5.03
N PRO A 7 1.27 16.22 4.80
CA PRO A 7 -0.02 16.39 4.15
C PRO A 7 0.01 15.90 2.69
N ALA A 8 -1.17 15.48 2.22
CA ALA A 8 -1.40 15.12 0.84
C ALA A 8 -2.82 15.50 0.41
N GLN A 9 -2.99 15.78 -0.88
CA GLN A 9 -4.31 15.92 -1.49
C GLN A 9 -4.64 14.63 -2.24
N VAL A 10 -5.82 14.07 -1.97
CA VAL A 10 -6.28 12.82 -2.57
C VAL A 10 -7.53 13.09 -3.39
N VAL A 11 -7.51 12.71 -4.67
CA VAL A 11 -8.63 12.90 -5.59
C VAL A 11 -8.88 11.59 -6.32
N SER A 12 -10.14 11.14 -6.33
CA SER A 12 -10.58 10.08 -7.24
C SER A 12 -10.64 10.64 -8.65
N VAL A 13 -9.79 10.15 -9.54
CA VAL A 13 -9.72 10.60 -10.93
C VAL A 13 -10.33 9.51 -11.83
N ARG A 14 -11.27 9.92 -12.68
CA ARG A 14 -11.62 9.15 -13.87
C ARG A 14 -10.64 9.54 -14.96
N MET A 15 -9.83 8.59 -15.41
CA MET A 15 -9.08 8.80 -16.64
C MET A 15 -10.04 8.52 -17.78
N ASN A 16 -10.55 9.59 -18.40
CA ASN A 16 -11.29 9.46 -19.65
C ASN A 16 -10.32 8.88 -20.67
N GLY A 17 -10.65 7.69 -21.18
CA GLY A 17 -9.94 7.13 -22.31
C GLY A 17 -10.14 8.02 -23.54
N ALA A 18 -9.33 7.81 -24.58
CA ALA A 18 -9.59 8.41 -25.88
C ALA A 18 -11.02 8.07 -26.34
N PRO A 19 -11.70 8.95 -27.12
CA PRO A 19 -13.03 8.66 -27.64
C PRO A 19 -13.08 7.26 -28.29
N GLY A 20 -14.01 6.42 -27.85
CA GLY A 20 -14.16 5.04 -28.35
C GLY A 20 -13.38 3.96 -27.58
N THR A 21 -12.66 4.30 -26.50
CA THR A 21 -12.02 3.31 -25.62
C THR A 21 -12.84 3.04 -24.37
N THR A 22 -12.77 1.82 -23.85
CA THR A 22 -13.42 1.43 -22.59
C THR A 22 -12.97 2.38 -21.47
N PRO A 23 -13.88 2.95 -20.66
CA PRO A 23 -13.50 3.80 -19.53
C PRO A 23 -12.46 3.09 -18.66
N HIS A 24 -11.31 3.73 -18.44
CA HIS A 24 -10.30 3.17 -17.55
C HIS A 24 -10.84 3.05 -16.12
N PRO A 25 -10.38 2.06 -15.33
CA PRO A 25 -10.76 1.96 -13.94
C PRO A 25 -10.46 3.29 -13.22
N LYS A 26 -11.31 3.65 -12.25
CA LYS A 26 -11.09 4.82 -11.39
C LYS A 26 -9.73 4.66 -10.70
N ARG A 27 -8.89 5.69 -10.78
CA ARG A 27 -7.60 5.73 -10.08
C ARG A 27 -7.66 6.77 -8.97
N ILE A 28 -6.85 6.56 -7.94
CA ILE A 28 -6.68 7.55 -6.88
C ILE A 28 -5.42 8.34 -7.22
N ALA A 29 -5.57 9.63 -7.56
CA ALA A 29 -4.45 10.53 -7.67
C ALA A 29 -4.12 11.10 -6.30
N VAL A 30 -2.83 11.08 -5.97
CA VAL A 30 -2.30 11.59 -4.71
C VAL A 30 -1.27 12.65 -5.04
N GLN A 31 -1.47 13.85 -4.53
CA GLN A 31 -0.47 14.91 -4.53
C GLN A 31 0.17 14.97 -3.15
N LEU A 32 1.43 14.54 -3.07
CA LEU A 32 2.27 14.71 -1.89
C LEU A 32 2.67 16.19 -1.81
N LEU A 33 2.44 16.81 -0.65
CA LEU A 33 2.81 18.20 -0.39
C LEU A 33 4.16 18.32 0.34
N GLY A 34 4.68 17.20 0.84
CA GLY A 34 5.89 17.18 1.67
C GLY A 34 5.68 17.87 3.01
N GLY A 35 6.64 17.73 3.91
CA GLY A 35 6.58 18.35 5.22
C GLY A 35 7.71 17.92 6.17
N PRO A 36 7.60 18.27 7.45
CA PRO A 36 8.60 17.95 8.46
C PRO A 36 8.56 16.48 8.92
N ALA A 37 7.45 15.78 8.73
CA ALA A 37 7.31 14.38 9.10
C ALA A 37 8.13 13.48 8.15
N PRO A 38 8.50 12.25 8.56
CA PRO A 38 9.26 11.35 7.70
C PRO A 38 8.47 10.88 6.47
N SER A 39 7.14 10.80 6.58
CA SER A 39 6.28 10.12 5.60
C SER A 39 4.91 10.78 5.47
N THR A 40 4.27 10.64 4.32
CA THR A 40 2.82 10.78 4.13
C THR A 40 2.17 9.41 4.30
N ALA A 41 1.12 9.30 5.12
CA ALA A 41 0.32 8.08 5.26
C ALA A 41 -1.05 8.24 4.56
N MET A 42 -1.47 7.22 3.83
CA MET A 42 -2.76 7.17 3.15
C MET A 42 -3.44 5.85 3.44
N GLY A 43 -4.51 5.89 4.23
CA GLY A 43 -5.23 4.71 4.69
C GLY A 43 -6.57 4.51 4.01
N ILE A 44 -6.94 3.25 3.84
CA ILE A 44 -8.32 2.83 3.65
C ILE A 44 -8.75 2.01 4.85
N GLU A 45 -9.88 2.38 5.42
CA GLU A 45 -10.53 1.62 6.49
C GLU A 45 -11.48 0.58 5.88
N GLY A 46 -11.54 -0.60 6.48
CA GLY A 46 -12.34 -1.70 5.96
C GLY A 46 -12.03 -2.99 6.71
N ARG A 47 -12.69 -4.09 6.35
CA ARG A 47 -12.39 -5.41 6.92
C ARG A 47 -11.87 -6.32 5.82
N TRP A 48 -10.66 -6.82 6.00
CA TRP A 48 -10.01 -7.79 5.13
C TRP A 48 -9.57 -9.00 5.96
N ARG A 49 -9.57 -10.16 5.33
CA ARG A 49 -8.92 -11.35 5.85
C ARG A 49 -7.59 -11.48 5.13
N LEU A 50 -6.50 -11.27 5.86
CA LEU A 50 -5.17 -11.67 5.42
C LEU A 50 -4.97 -13.14 5.80
N SER A 51 -3.95 -13.77 5.24
CA SER A 51 -3.57 -15.16 5.50
C SER A 51 -2.07 -15.22 5.80
N ASP A 52 -1.70 -16.10 6.72
CA ASP A 52 -0.31 -16.45 7.03
C ASP A 52 0.26 -17.52 6.08
N ALA A 53 -0.50 -17.96 5.08
CA ALA A 53 -0.01 -18.90 4.06
C ALA A 53 1.15 -18.30 3.27
N ASP A 54 2.13 -19.15 2.92
CA ASP A 54 3.36 -18.76 2.22
C ASP A 54 3.11 -18.12 0.84
N ASP A 55 1.97 -18.42 0.20
CA ASP A 55 1.57 -17.91 -1.11
C ASP A 55 0.58 -16.74 -1.06
N ALA A 56 0.18 -16.28 0.13
CA ALA A 56 -0.72 -15.15 0.30
C ALA A 56 0.03 -13.81 0.17
N GLU A 57 -0.46 -12.93 -0.70
CA GLU A 57 0.19 -11.65 -1.01
C GLU A 57 -0.79 -10.48 -0.97
N THR A 58 -0.34 -9.33 -0.47
CA THR A 58 -0.98 -8.05 -0.79
C THR A 58 -0.30 -7.44 -2.01
N ILE A 59 -1.07 -7.11 -3.03
CA ILE A 59 -0.57 -6.53 -4.27
C ILE A 59 -0.99 -5.06 -4.37
N LEU A 60 0.00 -4.17 -4.42
CA LEU A 60 -0.18 -2.75 -4.70
C LEU A 60 0.31 -2.44 -6.13
N VAL A 61 -0.56 -1.84 -6.93
CA VAL A 61 -0.22 -1.30 -8.25
C VAL A 61 -0.25 0.22 -8.17
N ILE A 62 0.91 0.85 -8.35
CA ILE A 62 1.10 2.28 -8.13
C ILE A 62 2.04 2.89 -9.18
N PHE A 63 1.69 4.05 -9.70
CA PHE A 63 2.54 4.85 -10.58
C PHE A 63 3.20 5.97 -9.80
N ASN A 64 4.54 6.07 -9.88
CA ASN A 64 5.29 7.21 -9.39
C ASN A 64 5.53 8.20 -10.54
N ALA A 65 4.87 9.36 -10.50
CA ALA A 65 5.02 10.40 -11.53
C ALA A 65 6.14 11.39 -11.25
N THR A 66 6.95 11.15 -10.22
CA THR A 66 8.13 11.97 -9.93
C THR A 66 9.33 11.50 -10.76
N ALA A 67 10.28 12.40 -10.99
CA ALA A 67 11.52 12.07 -11.70
C ALA A 67 12.47 11.18 -10.88
N ALA A 68 12.28 11.08 -9.56
CA ALA A 68 13.16 10.35 -8.65
C ALA A 68 12.45 9.15 -8.01
N ALA A 69 13.25 8.17 -7.56
CA ALA A 69 12.70 7.07 -6.78
C ALA A 69 12.22 7.55 -5.41
N LEU A 70 11.09 7.01 -4.98
CA LEU A 70 10.56 7.17 -3.63
C LEU A 70 10.68 5.84 -2.88
N GLN A 71 10.68 5.90 -1.55
CA GLN A 71 10.50 4.71 -0.73
C GLN A 71 9.09 4.72 -0.15
N GLY A 72 8.52 3.55 0.04
CA GLY A 72 7.26 3.39 0.74
C GLY A 72 7.15 2.06 1.45
N SER A 73 6.12 1.93 2.28
CA SER A 73 5.80 0.71 3.03
C SER A 73 4.29 0.52 3.02
N LEU A 74 3.84 -0.72 3.16
CA LEU A 74 2.46 -1.04 3.53
C LEU A 74 2.36 -1.25 5.03
N ALA A 75 1.35 -0.66 5.66
CA ALA A 75 1.01 -0.88 7.06
C ALA A 75 -0.40 -1.46 7.18
N TYR A 76 -0.53 -2.51 7.98
CA TYR A 76 -1.80 -3.18 8.27
C TYR A 76 -2.23 -2.84 9.69
N ARG A 77 -3.49 -2.47 9.84
CA ARG A 77 -4.11 -2.30 11.15
C ARG A 77 -4.84 -3.58 11.52
N LEU A 78 -4.33 -4.31 12.49
CA LEU A 78 -4.86 -5.61 12.86
C LEU A 78 -5.63 -5.56 14.18
N SER A 79 -6.67 -6.37 14.25
CA SER A 79 -7.54 -6.59 15.41
C SER A 79 -8.33 -5.36 15.91
N SER A 80 -9.17 -5.56 16.93
CA SER A 80 -9.82 -4.49 17.69
C SER A 80 -8.88 -3.66 18.55
N GLU A 81 -7.64 -4.08 18.72
CA GLU A 81 -6.63 -3.37 19.52
C GLU A 81 -5.87 -2.32 18.70
N TYR A 82 -6.22 -2.14 17.42
CA TYR A 82 -5.65 -1.11 16.54
C TYR A 82 -4.11 -1.20 16.42
N LEU A 83 -3.58 -2.42 16.38
CA LEU A 83 -2.12 -2.64 16.28
C LEU A 83 -1.65 -2.47 14.84
N TRP A 84 -0.63 -1.65 14.63
CA TRP A 84 0.00 -1.44 13.33
C TRP A 84 1.16 -2.39 13.11
N TYR A 85 1.15 -3.04 11.94
CA TYR A 85 2.24 -3.85 11.42
C TYR A 85 2.70 -3.25 10.09
N GLU A 86 3.94 -2.78 10.02
CA GLU A 86 4.50 -2.16 8.83
C GLU A 86 5.51 -3.11 8.17
N SER A 87 5.33 -3.34 6.86
CA SER A 87 6.26 -4.09 6.02
C SER A 87 7.62 -3.40 5.88
N PRO A 88 8.67 -4.10 5.46
CA PRO A 88 9.90 -3.47 5.01
C PRO A 88 9.66 -2.45 3.89
N ALA A 89 10.51 -1.44 3.83
CA ALA A 89 10.41 -0.43 2.80
C ALA A 89 10.69 -1.02 1.40
N PHE A 90 9.84 -0.69 0.44
CA PHE A 90 10.03 -0.95 -0.98
C PHE A 90 10.37 0.33 -1.74
N VAL A 91 10.99 0.16 -2.91
CA VAL A 91 11.34 1.27 -3.81
C VAL A 91 10.26 1.44 -4.87
N LEU A 92 9.79 2.67 -5.02
CA LEU A 92 8.91 3.13 -6.08
C LEU A 92 9.74 3.86 -7.14
N LYS A 93 10.13 3.14 -8.19
CA LYS A 93 10.84 3.73 -9.34
C LYS A 93 9.90 4.67 -10.10
N PRO A 94 10.42 5.71 -10.80
CA PRO A 94 9.61 6.47 -11.75
C PRO A 94 8.86 5.53 -12.70
N GLY A 95 7.56 5.77 -12.90
CA GLY A 95 6.69 4.89 -13.69
C GLY A 95 5.86 3.91 -12.87
N TRP A 96 5.37 2.86 -13.53
CA TRP A 96 4.53 1.82 -12.91
C TRP A 96 5.34 0.86 -12.04
N ASN A 97 4.82 0.56 -10.86
CA ASN A 97 5.37 -0.40 -9.91
C ASN A 97 4.28 -1.39 -9.50
N VAL A 98 4.65 -2.67 -9.40
CA VAL A 98 3.81 -3.71 -8.81
C VAL A 98 4.53 -4.25 -7.58
N ILE A 99 4.02 -3.90 -6.41
CA ILE A 99 4.59 -4.28 -5.12
C ILE A 99 3.81 -5.48 -4.60
N ARG A 100 4.53 -6.47 -4.08
CA ARG A 100 3.99 -7.68 -3.46
C ARG A 100 4.55 -7.79 -2.05
N ILE A 101 3.66 -7.84 -1.08
CA ILE A 101 4.01 -8.09 0.32
C ILE A 101 3.48 -9.46 0.68
N ARG A 102 4.37 -10.38 1.04
CA ARG A 102 4.00 -11.70 1.55
C ARG A 102 3.38 -11.54 2.93
N GLN A 103 2.18 -12.06 3.10
CA GLN A 103 1.40 -11.86 4.31
C GLN A 103 1.91 -12.76 5.46
N GLY A 104 2.41 -13.95 5.15
CA GLY A 104 3.08 -14.87 6.10
C GLY A 104 4.52 -14.52 6.45
N ALA A 105 5.06 -13.39 5.98
CA ALA A 105 6.44 -13.00 6.30
C ALA A 105 6.59 -12.64 7.79
N SER A 106 7.79 -12.85 8.33
CA SER A 106 8.16 -12.51 9.71
C SER A 106 9.13 -11.31 9.78
N ASP A 107 8.97 -10.37 8.85
CA ASP A 107 9.81 -9.17 8.70
C ASP A 107 9.01 -7.87 8.85
N PHE A 108 7.82 -7.93 9.46
CA PHE A 108 7.07 -6.75 9.82
C PHE A 108 7.67 -6.10 11.07
N LYS A 109 7.47 -4.79 11.20
CA LYS A 109 7.70 -4.08 12.45
C LYS A 109 6.38 -3.68 13.09
N THR A 110 6.35 -3.75 14.41
CA THR A 110 5.24 -3.32 15.25
C THR A 110 5.77 -2.85 16.61
N GLN A 111 4.91 -2.26 17.44
CA GLN A 111 5.29 -1.77 18.76
C GLN A 111 5.88 -2.88 19.64
N SER A 112 5.33 -4.10 19.62
CA SER A 112 5.83 -5.22 20.44
C SER A 112 7.22 -5.72 20.01
N SER A 113 7.59 -5.54 18.74
CA SER A 113 8.95 -5.80 18.23
C SER A 113 9.93 -4.64 18.46
N ASN A 114 9.53 -3.62 19.23
CA ASN A 114 10.29 -2.39 19.40
C ASN A 114 10.68 -1.74 18.05
N TRP A 115 9.72 -1.76 17.10
CA TRP A 115 9.87 -1.26 15.73
C TRP A 115 10.97 -1.92 14.88
N GLN A 116 11.37 -3.15 15.22
CA GLN A 116 12.29 -3.96 14.42
C GLN A 116 11.53 -4.86 13.43
N HIS A 117 12.10 -5.12 12.26
CA HIS A 117 11.53 -5.98 11.21
C HIS A 117 11.70 -7.47 11.53
N ILE A 118 11.04 -7.95 12.59
CA ILE A 118 11.16 -9.31 13.11
C ILE A 118 9.82 -9.93 13.52
N ALA A 119 8.71 -9.24 13.27
CA ALA A 119 7.38 -9.69 13.66
C ALA A 119 6.66 -10.38 12.50
N ALA A 120 5.92 -11.44 12.83
CA ALA A 120 4.85 -11.96 11.99
C ALA A 120 3.56 -11.16 12.24
N LEU A 121 2.64 -11.13 11.26
CA LEU A 121 1.33 -10.51 11.45
C LEU A 121 0.54 -11.26 12.53
N TRP A 122 0.02 -10.54 13.52
CA TRP A 122 -0.83 -11.12 14.57
C TRP A 122 -2.31 -11.03 14.18
N LYS A 123 -3.01 -12.18 14.17
CA LYS A 123 -4.41 -12.31 13.74
C LYS A 123 -4.65 -11.70 12.34
N PRO A 124 -3.92 -12.15 11.30
CA PRO A 124 -4.05 -11.63 9.93
C PRO A 124 -5.50 -11.65 9.41
N GLU A 125 -6.34 -12.55 9.90
CA GLU A 125 -7.75 -12.68 9.56
C GLU A 125 -8.65 -11.52 10.04
N ASP A 126 -8.20 -10.62 10.94
CA ASP A 126 -8.92 -9.40 11.37
C ASP A 126 -8.14 -8.14 10.98
N CYS A 127 -7.91 -7.93 9.69
CA CYS A 127 -7.32 -6.69 9.18
C CYS A 127 -8.41 -5.62 9.03
N ARG A 128 -8.24 -4.50 9.74
CA ARG A 128 -9.21 -3.41 9.86
C ARG A 128 -8.85 -2.15 9.10
N GLY A 129 -7.70 -2.14 8.44
CA GLY A 129 -7.15 -0.97 7.76
C GLY A 129 -5.88 -1.31 7.00
N ILE A 130 -5.73 -0.73 5.82
CA ILE A 130 -4.47 -0.82 5.05
C ILE A 130 -4.03 0.60 4.73
N SER A 131 -2.79 0.93 5.08
CA SER A 131 -2.18 2.21 4.78
C SER A 131 -0.95 2.07 3.90
N ILE A 132 -0.81 2.98 2.95
CA ILE A 132 0.42 3.18 2.19
C ILE A 132 1.17 4.33 2.85
N LEU A 133 2.40 4.07 3.30
CA LEU A 133 3.31 5.10 3.76
C LEU A 133 4.26 5.44 2.62
N ILE A 134 4.41 6.72 2.30
CA ILE A 134 5.39 7.22 1.34
C ILE A 134 6.42 8.04 2.11
N HIS A 135 7.66 7.59 2.14
CA HIS A 135 8.78 8.24 2.84
C HIS A 135 9.31 9.43 2.04
N ASN A 136 8.49 10.48 1.96
CA ASN A 136 8.74 11.65 1.14
C ASN A 136 9.49 12.76 1.88
N ARG A 137 9.42 12.85 3.22
CA ARG A 137 9.94 14.02 3.96
C ARG A 137 9.45 15.33 3.32
N ARG A 138 10.37 16.23 2.98
CA ARG A 138 10.07 17.51 2.30
C ARG A 138 9.79 17.38 0.80
N ARG A 139 9.89 16.18 0.22
CA ARG A 139 9.68 15.98 -1.21
C ARG A 139 8.19 16.03 -1.55
N THR A 140 7.87 16.84 -2.54
CA THR A 140 6.56 16.84 -3.20
C THR A 140 6.56 15.82 -4.34
N GLY A 141 5.37 15.46 -4.81
CA GLY A 141 5.26 14.50 -5.91
C GLY A 141 3.85 14.03 -6.16
N ARG A 142 3.62 13.44 -7.33
CA ARG A 142 2.32 12.87 -7.68
C ARG A 142 2.43 11.36 -7.81
N LEU A 143 1.48 10.66 -7.21
CA LEU A 143 1.31 9.22 -7.33
C LEU A 143 -0.07 8.91 -7.89
N PHE A 144 -0.21 7.79 -8.57
CA PHE A 144 -1.52 7.24 -8.95
C PHE A 144 -1.62 5.82 -8.43
N ILE A 145 -2.58 5.56 -7.56
CA ILE A 145 -2.88 4.22 -7.07
C ILE A 145 -3.95 3.63 -7.98
N ASP A 146 -3.64 2.49 -8.58
CA ASP A 146 -4.52 1.76 -9.48
C ASP A 146 -5.23 0.62 -8.74
N ARG A 147 -4.50 -0.13 -7.92
CA ARG A 147 -5.05 -1.29 -7.21
C ARG A 147 -4.36 -1.54 -5.87
N ILE A 148 -5.16 -1.88 -4.87
CA ILE A 148 -4.72 -2.62 -3.68
C ILE A 148 -5.58 -3.88 -3.63
N ALA A 149 -4.96 -5.05 -3.74
CA ALA A 149 -5.65 -6.33 -3.69
C ALA A 149 -5.03 -7.21 -2.60
N VAL A 150 -5.88 -7.75 -1.74
CA VAL A 150 -5.51 -8.79 -0.78
C VAL A 150 -5.83 -10.11 -1.44
N ALA A 151 -4.82 -10.89 -1.82
CA ALA A 151 -5.00 -12.18 -2.44
C ALA A 151 -4.87 -13.28 -1.38
N GLU A 152 -5.95 -14.01 -1.10
CA GLU A 152 -5.94 -15.19 -0.23
C GLU A 152 -5.26 -16.41 -0.91
N ARG A 153 -4.87 -16.27 -2.19
CA ARG A 153 -4.09 -17.23 -3.00
C ARG A 153 -3.58 -16.53 -4.26
N PRO A 154 -2.45 -16.93 -4.87
CA PRO A 154 -2.17 -16.53 -6.24
C PRO A 154 -3.37 -16.94 -7.11
N LEU A 155 -3.80 -16.07 -8.02
CA LEU A 155 -4.68 -16.48 -9.11
C LEU A 155 -3.92 -17.59 -9.85
N ARG A 156 -4.20 -18.87 -9.55
CA ARG A 156 -3.72 -19.96 -10.40
C ARG A 156 -4.24 -19.62 -11.79
N PRO A 157 -3.40 -19.68 -12.84
CA PRO A 157 -3.92 -19.75 -14.19
C PRO A 157 -4.94 -20.88 -14.18
N GLY A 158 -6.20 -20.60 -14.52
CA GLY A 158 -7.18 -21.66 -14.74
C GLY A 158 -6.61 -22.63 -15.78
N PRO A 159 -6.99 -23.92 -15.77
CA PRO A 159 -6.41 -24.95 -16.62
C PRO A 159 -6.64 -24.76 -18.14
N HIS A 160 -7.02 -23.57 -18.60
CA HIS A 160 -7.16 -23.24 -20.02
C HIS A 160 -6.66 -21.83 -20.32
N ALA A 161 -5.41 -21.75 -20.78
CA ALA A 161 -4.93 -20.72 -21.69
C ALA A 161 -3.55 -21.12 -22.25
N PRO A 162 -3.33 -20.98 -23.57
CA PRO A 162 -3.96 -21.72 -24.66
C PRO A 162 -3.46 -23.17 -24.80
#